data_AF-A0A418UV18-F1
#
_entry.id   AF-A0A418UV18-F1
#
_cell.length_a   1.000
_cell.length_b   1.000
_cell.length_c   1.000
_cell.angle_alpha   90.00
_cell.angle_beta   90.00
_cell.angle_gamma   90.00
#
_symmetry.space_group_name_H-M   'P 1'
#
loop_
_entity.id
_entity.type
_entity.pdbx_description
1 polymer ?
#
loop_
_entity_poly.entity_id
_entity_poly.type
_entity_poly.pdbx_seq_one_letter_code
_entity_poly.pdbx_strand_id
1 'polypeptide(L)' 'MSAPTDNLVRVFTEEELEDRKSAVIDRLEQRFGSLERALKREEDWDYDDDEAALFSDYHAVTFLLSD' A
#
# COMPACT_ATOMS: atom_id res chain seq x y z
N MET A 1 -7.12 -27.29 -20.18
CA MET A 1 -7.18 -25.94 -20.79
C MET A 1 -6.47 -25.00 -19.83
N SER A 2 -5.24 -24.59 -20.14
CA SER A 2 -4.54 -23.58 -19.32
C SER A 2 -5.01 -22.20 -19.77
N ALA A 3 -5.55 -21.40 -18.85
CA ALA A 3 -5.90 -20.01 -19.14
C ALA A 3 -4.62 -19.22 -19.43
N PRO A 4 -4.61 -18.33 -20.45
CA PRO A 4 -3.43 -17.54 -20.76
C PRO A 4 -3.12 -16.61 -19.58
N THR A 5 -1.92 -16.74 -19.03
CA THR A 5 -1.42 -15.93 -17.91
C THR A 5 -0.88 -14.58 -18.38
N ASP A 6 -1.00 -14.26 -19.68
CA ASP A 6 -0.43 -13.09 -20.36
C ASP A 6 -0.91 -11.72 -19.83
N ASN A 7 -1.70 -11.69 -18.76
CA ASN A 7 -2.18 -10.49 -18.08
C ASN A 7 -2.15 -10.59 -16.53
N LEU A 8 -1.47 -11.59 -15.94
CA LEU A 8 -1.40 -11.75 -14.48
C LEU A 8 -0.35 -10.86 -13.80
N VAL A 9 0.65 -10.41 -14.54
CA VAL A 9 1.73 -9.58 -14.02
C VAL A 9 1.64 -8.21 -14.65
N ARG A 10 1.40 -7.20 -13.82
CA ARG A 10 1.47 -5.79 -14.23
C ARG A 10 2.83 -5.24 -13.84
N VAL A 11 3.49 -4.62 -14.81
CA VAL A 11 4.72 -3.84 -14.58
C VAL A 11 4.30 -2.40 -14.33
N PHE A 12 4.94 -1.77 -13.36
CA PHE A 12 4.74 -0.37 -13.02
C PHE A 12 6.03 0.40 -13.29
N THR A 13 5.91 1.66 -13.69
CA THR A 13 7.05 2.59 -13.65
C THR A 13 7.30 3.04 -12.21
N GLU A 14 8.49 3.58 -11.94
CA GLU A 14 8.81 4.19 -10.65
C GLU A 14 7.84 5.35 -10.33
N GLU A 15 7.57 6.23 -11.30
CA GLU A 15 6.60 7.33 -11.16
C GLU A 15 5.19 6.82 -10.78
N GLU A 16 4.70 5.75 -11.41
CA GLU A 16 3.41 5.15 -11.06
C GLU A 16 3.38 4.61 -9.61
N LEU A 17 4.52 4.10 -9.12
CA LEU A 17 4.66 3.63 -7.75
C LEU A 17 4.76 4.79 -6.76
N GLU A 18 5.46 5.87 -7.10
CA GLU A 18 5.52 7.08 -6.27
C GLU A 18 4.15 7.74 -6.13
N ASP A 19 3.40 7.89 -7.23
CA ASP A 19 2.02 8.40 -7.21
C ASP A 19 1.11 7.50 -6.36
N ARG A 20 1.25 6.18 -6.51
CA ARG A 20 0.51 5.22 -5.69
C ARG A 20 0.87 5.36 -4.21
N LYS A 21 2.14 5.51 -3.88
CA LYS A 21 2.61 5.70 -2.50
C LYS A 21 2.04 6.97 -1.91
N SER A 22 2.06 8.09 -2.64
CA SER A 22 1.45 9.34 -2.20
C SER A 22 -0.03 9.17 -1.92
N ALA A 23 -0.78 8.52 -2.81
CA ALA A 23 -2.21 8.29 -2.63
C ALA A 23 -2.55 7.41 -1.42
N VAL A 24 -1.70 6.42 -1.11
CA VAL A 24 -1.87 5.58 0.09
C VAL A 24 -1.54 6.37 1.36
N ILE A 25 -0.45 7.15 1.35
CA ILE A 25 -0.09 8.03 2.47
C ILE A 25 -1.23 9.01 2.75
N ASP A 26 -1.78 9.69 1.74
CA ASP A 26 -2.89 10.63 1.92
C ASP A 26 -4.10 9.99 2.62
N ARG A 27 -4.42 8.73 2.29
CA ARG A 27 -5.51 7.99 2.93
C ARG A 27 -5.20 7.65 4.39
N LEU A 28 -3.96 7.22 4.67
CA LEU A 28 -3.51 6.95 6.04
C LEU A 28 -3.52 8.22 6.88
N GLU A 29 -3.06 9.34 6.33
CA GLU A 29 -3.07 10.63 7.01
C GLU A 29 -4.49 11.15 7.22
N GLN A 30 -5.39 10.97 6.25
CA GLN A 30 -6.80 11.31 6.41
C GLN A 30 -7.46 10.51 7.55
N ARG A 31 -7.12 9.22 7.69
CA ARG A 31 -7.73 8.33 8.69
C ARG A 31 -7.11 8.50 10.09
N PHE A 32 -5.79 8.65 10.20
CA PHE A 32 -5.07 8.62 11.46
C PHE A 32 -4.41 9.95 11.86
N GLY A 33 -4.50 10.96 11.00
CA GLY A 33 -3.98 12.31 11.21
C GLY A 33 -2.51 12.52 10.82
N SER A 34 -1.72 11.45 10.71
CA SER A 34 -0.39 11.45 10.11
C SER A 34 0.08 10.03 9.80
N LEU A 35 1.03 9.88 8.89
CA LEU A 35 1.63 8.58 8.59
C LEU A 35 2.28 7.95 9.83
N GLU A 36 2.98 8.74 10.63
CA GLU A 36 3.59 8.26 11.89
C GLU A 36 2.54 7.65 12.84
N ARG A 37 1.39 8.30 12.98
CA ARG A 37 0.31 7.80 13.84
C ARG A 37 -0.34 6.55 13.26
N ALA A 38 -0.46 6.47 11.94
CA ALA A 38 -0.95 5.29 11.24
C ALA A 38 -0.02 4.09 11.47
N LEU A 39 1.29 4.25 11.29
CA LEU A 39 2.26 3.17 11.49
C LEU A 39 2.34 2.74 12.97
N LYS A 40 2.26 3.69 13.90
CA LYS A 40 2.16 3.36 15.33
C LYS A 40 0.89 2.56 15.66
N ARG A 41 -0.22 2.88 15.00
CA ARG A 41 -1.49 2.16 15.16
C ARG A 41 -1.43 0.74 14.61
N GLU A 42 -0.66 0.51 13.55
CA GLU A 42 -0.43 -0.84 13.01
C GLU A 42 0.20 -1.79 14.04
N GLU A 43 1.09 -1.27 14.90
CA GLU A 43 1.72 -2.03 15.99
C GLU A 43 0.75 -2.53 17.06
N ASP A 44 -0.47 -2.00 17.12
CA ASP A 44 -1.50 -2.44 18.05
C ASP A 44 -2.16 -3.77 17.62
N TRP A 45 -2.01 -4.18 16.35
CA TRP A 45 -2.61 -5.39 15.75
C TRP A 45 -4.14 -5.52 15.88
N ASP A 46 -4.82 -4.43 16.27
CA ASP A 46 -6.27 -4.38 16.50
C ASP A 46 -6.93 -3.50 15.44
N TYR A 47 -6.76 -3.84 14.17
CA TYR A 47 -7.26 -3.05 13.04
C TYR A 47 -8.30 -3.84 12.24
N ASP A 48 -9.22 -3.12 11.59
CA ASP A 48 -10.22 -3.73 10.70
C ASP A 48 -9.64 -4.11 9.33
N ASP A 49 -10.43 -4.79 8.50
CA ASP A 49 -9.99 -5.25 7.17
C ASP A 49 -9.62 -4.08 6.24
N ASP A 50 -10.25 -2.91 6.39
CA ASP A 50 -9.96 -1.74 5.57
C ASP A 50 -8.61 -1.12 5.97
N GLU A 51 -8.33 -1.07 7.27
CA GLU A 51 -7.04 -0.66 7.81
C GLU A 51 -5.94 -1.65 7.42
N ALA A 52 -6.21 -2.96 7.52
CA ALA A 52 -5.29 -4.01 7.07
C ALA A 52 -4.91 -3.84 5.60
N ALA A 53 -5.90 -3.55 4.74
CA ALA A 53 -5.67 -3.30 3.32
C ALA A 53 -4.81 -2.04 3.08
N LEU A 54 -5.08 -0.95 3.81
CA LEU A 54 -4.29 0.28 3.70
C LEU A 54 -2.83 0.10 4.14
N PHE A 55 -2.60 -0.61 5.24
CA PHE A 55 -1.24 -0.94 5.69
C PHE A 55 -0.53 -1.85 4.70
N SER A 56 -1.22 -2.88 4.19
CA SER A 56 -0.66 -3.77 3.18
C SER A 56 -0.28 -3.02 1.90
N ASP A 57 -1.12 -2.10 1.43
CA ASP A 57 -0.85 -1.30 0.24
C ASP A 57 0.38 -0.40 0.45
N TYR A 58 0.51 0.22 1.63
CA TYR A 58 1.65 1.06 1.97
C TYR A 58 2.97 0.28 1.99
N HIS A 59 2.98 -0.90 2.62
CA HIS A 59 4.17 -1.74 2.67
C HIS A 59 4.50 -2.35 1.31
N ALA A 60 3.49 -2.75 0.53
CA ALA A 60 3.70 -3.27 -0.82
C ALA A 60 4.36 -2.24 -1.75
N VAL A 61 3.85 -1.01 -1.79
CA VAL A 61 4.43 0.03 -2.65
C VAL A 61 5.79 0.50 -2.14
N THR A 62 5.98 0.59 -0.82
CA THR A 62 7.28 0.93 -0.23
C THR A 62 8.33 -0.14 -0.55
N PHE A 63 7.95 -1.42 -0.49
CA PHE A 63 8.81 -2.53 -0.88
C PHE A 63 9.20 -2.44 -2.36
N LEU A 64 8.24 -2.18 -3.26
CA LEU A 64 8.52 -2.07 -4.71
C LEU A 64 9.41 -0.87 -5.08
N LEU A 65 9.42 0.17 -4.25
CA LEU A 65 10.28 1.35 -4.39
C LEU A 65 11.61 1.22 -3.62
N SER A 66 11.82 0.13 -2.89
CA SER A 66 13.08 -0.09 -2.17
C SER A 66 14.12 -0.71 -3.11
N ASP A 67 15.31 -0.13 -3.17
CA ASP A 67 16.46 -0.60 -3.97
C ASP A 67 17.09 -1.89 -3.42
#